data_AF-A0A7C3YUA1-F1
#
_entry.id   AF-A0A7C3YUA1-F1
#
_cell.length_a   1.000
_cell.length_b   1.000
_cell.length_c   1.000
_cell.angle_alpha   90.00
_cell.angle_beta   90.00
_cell.angle_gamma   90.00
#
_symmetry.space_group_name_H-M   'P 1'
#
loop_
_entity.id
_entity.type
_entity.pdbx_description
1 polymer ?
#
loop_
_entity_poly.entity_id
_entity_poly.type
_entity_poly.pdbx_seq_one_letter_code
_entity_poly.pdbx_strand_id
1 'polypeptide(L)'
;IKETRPWMGRLYSSKEEVGRERVAVVGFKVYTNLFSEDPLGKHILVFRVPTEVIGVLEEKGVDYTGQDQDLQIFIPFSSFVRRYSNVDYVKGAYIQLEEGKDLKAAKERIRRLLRELHGLKETQKDDFTLFTMDDIIRTKEEGIRLVSVLTVISSLVSFIVGGLGIFAVMLLTVVERRVEIGMRRAVGSRRKDIVLQFLTESAIVAGIGALAGLLTGLIVTVLVDYLGGFPFTIDLESLSFSLLITGLVGVLAGLYPALQASLYEPIEALRG
;
A
#
# COMPACT_ATOMS: atom_id res chain seq x y z
N ILE A 1 0.81 -22.99 -12.61
CA ILE A 1 1.79 -24.12 -12.61
C ILE A 1 2.76 -24.05 -13.79
N LYS A 2 2.37 -23.56 -15.00
CA LYS A 2 3.31 -23.49 -16.16
C LYS A 2 4.57 -22.65 -15.95
N GLU A 3 4.61 -21.75 -14.96
CA GLU A 3 5.80 -20.93 -14.65
C GLU A 3 6.51 -21.32 -13.35
N THR A 4 6.10 -22.40 -12.67
CA THR A 4 6.78 -22.84 -11.45
C THR A 4 7.91 -23.79 -11.83
N ARG A 5 9.17 -23.38 -11.60
CA ARG A 5 10.33 -24.23 -11.80
C ARG A 5 10.60 -25.09 -10.56
N PRO A 6 10.85 -26.40 -10.71
CA PRO A 6 11.32 -27.21 -9.61
C PRO A 6 12.78 -26.87 -9.32
N TRP A 7 13.10 -26.60 -8.05
CA TRP A 7 14.46 -26.44 -7.57
C TRP A 7 15.21 -27.77 -7.56
N MET A 8 14.52 -28.84 -7.17
CA MET A 8 15.00 -30.22 -7.18
C MET A 8 13.94 -31.15 -7.75
N GLY A 9 14.39 -32.21 -8.44
CA GLY A 9 13.51 -33.24 -9.01
C GLY A 9 12.71 -32.75 -10.22
N ARG A 10 11.44 -33.14 -10.30
CA ARG A 10 10.57 -32.84 -11.44
C ARG A 10 9.12 -32.58 -11.03
N LEU A 11 8.36 -31.96 -11.92
CA LEU A 11 6.91 -31.89 -11.82
C LEU A 11 6.27 -33.23 -12.22
N TYR A 12 5.05 -33.48 -11.73
CA TYR A 12 4.27 -34.64 -12.17
C TYR A 12 3.82 -34.47 -13.62
N SER A 13 3.80 -35.57 -14.35
CA SER A 13 3.44 -35.66 -15.76
C SER A 13 1.95 -35.94 -15.94
N SER A 14 1.43 -35.69 -17.15
CA SER A 14 0.04 -36.04 -17.49
C SER A 14 -0.24 -37.54 -17.38
N LYS A 15 0.77 -38.40 -17.53
CA LYS A 15 0.61 -39.86 -17.35
C LYS A 15 0.35 -40.21 -15.88
N GLU A 16 1.08 -39.59 -14.95
CA GLU A 16 0.89 -39.76 -13.51
C GLU A 16 -0.44 -39.17 -13.03
N GLU A 17 -0.87 -38.07 -13.67
CA GLU A 17 -2.21 -37.50 -13.49
C GLU A 17 -3.30 -38.47 -13.94
N VAL A 18 -3.18 -39.13 -15.10
CA VAL A 18 -4.18 -40.12 -15.53
C VAL A 18 -4.10 -41.40 -14.69
N GLY A 19 -2.89 -41.85 -14.35
CA GLY A 19 -2.60 -43.05 -13.57
C GLY A 19 -3.00 -42.97 -12.09
N ARG A 20 -3.36 -41.77 -11.60
CA ARG A 20 -3.68 -41.50 -10.18
C ARG A 20 -2.54 -41.93 -9.28
N GLU A 21 -1.31 -41.60 -9.68
CA GLU A 21 -0.13 -41.98 -8.90
C GLU A 21 -0.07 -41.21 -7.57
N ARG A 22 0.67 -41.77 -6.62
CA ARG A 22 0.85 -41.19 -5.28
C ARG A 22 2.16 -40.43 -5.24
N VAL A 23 2.23 -39.37 -6.03
CA VAL A 23 3.40 -38.49 -6.11
C VAL A 23 3.05 -37.09 -5.61
N ALA A 24 4.02 -36.41 -5.00
CA ALA A 24 3.90 -35.05 -4.49
C ALA A 24 5.09 -34.18 -4.90
N VAL A 25 4.81 -32.92 -5.17
CA VAL A 25 5.80 -31.85 -5.30
C VAL A 25 5.60 -30.91 -4.11
N VAL A 26 6.65 -30.70 -3.32
CA VAL A 26 6.56 -29.94 -2.07
C VAL A 26 7.15 -28.53 -2.22
N GLY A 27 6.60 -27.56 -1.50
CA GLY A 27 7.18 -26.23 -1.37
C GLY A 27 8.48 -26.24 -0.55
N PHE A 28 9.31 -25.21 -0.72
CA PHE A 28 10.64 -25.14 -0.11
C PHE A 28 10.60 -25.24 1.42
N LYS A 29 9.62 -24.59 2.05
CA LYS A 29 9.47 -24.58 3.52
C LYS A 29 8.89 -25.88 4.08
N VAL A 30 8.09 -26.60 3.29
CA VAL A 30 7.67 -27.97 3.64
C VAL A 30 8.90 -28.89 3.63
N TYR A 31 9.77 -28.75 2.63
CA TYR A 31 11.01 -29.50 2.54
C TYR A 31 11.91 -29.27 3.76
N THR A 32 12.23 -28.01 4.08
CA THR A 32 13.14 -27.68 5.19
C THR A 32 12.61 -28.09 6.56
N ASN A 33 11.28 -28.09 6.75
CA ASN A 33 10.67 -28.51 8.01
C ASN A 33 10.62 -30.03 8.19
N LEU A 34 10.50 -30.79 7.11
CA LEU A 34 10.21 -32.22 7.17
C LEU A 34 11.43 -33.10 6.89
N PHE A 35 12.45 -32.58 6.20
CA PHE A 35 13.61 -33.34 5.77
C PHE A 35 14.92 -32.62 6.12
N SER A 36 15.89 -33.38 6.63
CA SER A 36 17.28 -32.92 6.83
C SER A 36 18.25 -33.44 5.76
N GLU A 37 17.73 -34.23 4.82
CA GLU A 37 18.47 -34.93 3.76
C GLU A 37 17.67 -34.82 2.44
N ASP A 38 18.19 -35.39 1.36
CA ASP A 38 17.51 -35.46 0.06
C ASP A 38 16.08 -36.01 0.21
N PRO A 39 15.04 -35.23 -0.18
CA PRO A 39 13.65 -35.62 -0.03
C PRO A 39 13.17 -36.50 -1.19
N LEU A 40 13.91 -36.58 -2.30
CA LEU A 40 13.48 -37.28 -3.51
C LEU A 40 13.34 -38.80 -3.25
N GLY A 41 12.21 -39.38 -3.65
CA GLY A 41 11.88 -40.79 -3.45
C GLY A 41 11.44 -41.16 -2.03
N LYS A 42 11.51 -40.23 -1.07
CA LYS A 42 10.99 -40.45 0.28
C LYS A 42 9.48 -40.29 0.31
N HIS A 43 8.86 -40.96 1.27
CA HIS A 43 7.40 -40.95 1.43
C HIS A 43 6.99 -40.00 2.55
N ILE A 44 6.02 -39.14 2.26
CA ILE A 44 5.34 -38.29 3.24
C ILE A 44 3.90 -38.75 3.41
N LEU A 45 3.34 -38.53 4.59
CA LEU A 45 1.93 -38.79 4.84
C LEU A 45 1.14 -37.51 4.56
N VAL A 46 0.45 -37.45 3.42
CA VAL A 46 -0.50 -36.37 3.14
C VAL A 46 -1.88 -36.86 3.57
N PHE A 47 -2.44 -36.22 4.60
CA PHE A 47 -3.57 -36.73 5.38
C PHE A 47 -3.29 -38.10 6.01
N ARG A 48 -3.60 -39.19 5.30
CA ARG A 48 -3.39 -40.59 5.72
C ARG A 48 -2.89 -41.49 4.59
N VAL A 49 -2.47 -40.88 3.48
CA VAL A 49 -2.01 -41.61 2.30
C VAL A 49 -0.49 -41.42 2.19
N PRO A 50 0.30 -42.51 2.10
CA PRO A 50 1.73 -42.40 1.84
C PRO A 50 1.94 -41.97 0.39
N THR A 51 2.67 -40.87 0.21
CA THR A 51 2.88 -40.18 -1.06
C THR A 51 4.37 -39.95 -1.26
N GLU A 52 4.90 -40.37 -2.40
CA GLU A 52 6.32 -40.22 -2.75
C GLU A 52 6.61 -38.78 -3.18
N VAL A 53 7.69 -38.20 -2.66
CA VAL A 53 8.14 -36.86 -3.05
C VAL A 53 9.01 -36.96 -4.29
N ILE A 54 8.57 -36.32 -5.38
CA ILE A 54 9.27 -36.35 -6.69
C ILE A 54 9.93 -35.03 -7.06
N GLY A 55 9.68 -33.96 -6.30
CA GLY A 55 10.28 -32.65 -6.54
C GLY A 55 10.03 -31.65 -5.42
N VAL A 56 10.86 -30.63 -5.39
CA VAL A 56 10.78 -29.47 -4.50
C VAL A 56 10.71 -28.21 -5.35
N LEU A 57 9.79 -27.31 -5.03
CA LEU A 57 9.66 -26.01 -5.70
C LEU A 57 10.72 -25.02 -5.22
N GLU A 58 11.10 -24.08 -6.09
CA GLU A 58 11.91 -22.92 -5.71
C GLU A 58 11.22 -22.08 -4.63
N GLU A 59 12.01 -21.49 -3.75
CA GLU A 59 11.56 -20.58 -2.70
C GLU A 59 10.96 -19.32 -3.34
N LYS A 60 9.69 -19.05 -3.05
CA LYS A 60 8.98 -17.85 -3.48
C LYS A 60 8.70 -16.88 -2.35
N GLY A 61 8.75 -17.34 -1.11
CA GLY A 61 8.46 -16.56 0.09
C GLY A 61 6.97 -16.33 0.31
N VAL A 62 6.70 -15.34 1.15
CA VAL A 62 5.35 -14.90 1.51
C VAL A 62 4.86 -13.90 0.47
N ASP A 63 3.71 -14.17 -0.13
CA ASP A 63 3.06 -13.23 -1.04
C ASP A 63 2.60 -11.98 -0.29
N TYR A 64 2.36 -10.87 -0.99
CA TYR A 64 1.88 -9.60 -0.41
C TYR A 64 0.54 -9.71 0.35
N THR A 65 -0.14 -10.86 0.23
CA THR A 65 -1.35 -11.22 0.97
C THR A 65 -1.09 -11.92 2.30
N GLY A 66 0.18 -12.13 2.67
CA GLY A 66 0.57 -12.86 3.88
C GLY A 66 0.47 -14.38 3.74
N GLN A 67 0.12 -14.90 2.55
CA GLN A 67 0.13 -16.34 2.30
C GLN A 67 1.53 -16.81 1.94
N ASP A 68 2.01 -17.78 2.71
CA ASP A 68 3.28 -18.45 2.49
C ASP A 68 3.13 -19.42 1.31
N GLN A 69 3.73 -19.08 0.16
CA GLN A 69 3.67 -19.93 -1.04
C GLN A 69 4.55 -21.17 -0.90
N ASP A 70 5.47 -21.19 0.07
CA ASP A 70 6.43 -22.28 0.29
C ASP A 70 5.89 -23.36 1.24
N LEU A 71 4.78 -23.10 1.92
CA LEU A 71 4.04 -24.06 2.76
C LEU A 71 2.91 -24.76 1.99
N GLN A 72 3.16 -25.17 0.74
CA GLN A 72 2.18 -25.85 -0.11
C GLN A 72 2.69 -27.21 -0.60
N ILE A 73 1.77 -28.16 -0.79
CA ILE A 73 2.04 -29.49 -1.37
C ILE A 73 1.14 -29.67 -2.57
N PHE A 74 1.73 -29.97 -3.73
CA PHE A 74 1.03 -30.23 -4.98
C PHE A 74 1.00 -31.73 -5.24
N ILE A 75 -0.19 -32.25 -5.53
CA ILE A 75 -0.44 -33.65 -5.87
C ILE A 75 -1.35 -33.71 -7.10
N PRO A 76 -1.31 -34.82 -7.89
CA PRO A 76 -2.20 -34.98 -9.02
C PRO A 76 -3.68 -34.88 -8.61
N PHE A 77 -4.47 -34.12 -9.38
CA PHE A 77 -5.86 -33.80 -9.05
C PHE A 77 -6.73 -35.06 -8.99
N SER A 78 -6.58 -35.96 -9.96
CA SER A 78 -7.28 -37.23 -10.03
C SER A 78 -6.99 -38.14 -8.82
N SER A 79 -5.76 -38.07 -8.30
CA SER A 79 -5.30 -38.79 -7.12
C SER A 79 -5.96 -38.20 -5.88
N PHE A 80 -5.95 -36.86 -5.74
CA PHE A 80 -6.61 -36.12 -4.66
C PHE A 80 -8.09 -36.49 -4.52
N VAL A 81 -8.86 -36.31 -5.60
CA VAL A 81 -10.31 -36.52 -5.65
C VAL A 81 -10.70 -37.94 -5.21
N ARG A 82 -9.97 -38.97 -5.67
CA ARG A 82 -10.33 -40.36 -5.40
C ARG A 82 -9.72 -40.95 -4.14
N ARG A 83 -8.48 -40.58 -3.78
CA ARG A 83 -7.72 -41.26 -2.72
C ARG A 83 -7.62 -40.46 -1.42
N TYR A 84 -7.70 -39.13 -1.49
CA TYR A 84 -7.46 -38.27 -0.31
C TYR A 84 -8.76 -37.68 0.23
N SER A 85 -9.62 -37.14 -0.64
CA SER A 85 -10.87 -36.49 -0.23
C SER A 85 -12.13 -37.33 -0.50
N ASN A 86 -12.09 -38.23 -1.49
CA ASN A 86 -13.24 -39.05 -1.93
C ASN A 86 -14.51 -38.20 -2.17
N VAL A 87 -14.34 -37.06 -2.83
CA VAL A 87 -15.43 -36.14 -3.21
C VAL A 87 -15.59 -36.11 -4.72
N ASP A 88 -16.73 -35.65 -5.21
CA ASP A 88 -17.06 -35.50 -6.64
C ASP A 88 -17.17 -34.02 -7.08
N TYR A 89 -16.83 -33.07 -6.20
CA TYR A 89 -16.84 -31.63 -6.49
C TYR A 89 -15.44 -31.03 -6.52
N VAL A 90 -15.31 -29.86 -7.15
CA VAL A 90 -14.09 -29.05 -7.21
C VAL A 90 -14.33 -27.73 -6.49
N LYS A 91 -13.37 -27.27 -5.67
CA LYS A 91 -13.49 -25.99 -4.95
C LYS A 91 -13.25 -24.77 -5.85
N GLY A 92 -12.53 -24.92 -6.95
CA GLY A 92 -12.25 -23.86 -7.91
C GLY A 92 -11.44 -24.36 -9.09
N ALA A 93 -11.51 -23.62 -10.20
CA ALA A 93 -10.73 -23.89 -11.40
C ALA A 93 -10.07 -22.60 -11.87
N TYR A 94 -8.80 -22.70 -12.27
CA TYR A 94 -8.08 -21.60 -12.87
C TYR A 94 -8.19 -21.71 -14.39
N ILE A 95 -8.68 -20.66 -15.03
CA ILE A 95 -8.84 -20.59 -16.48
C ILE A 95 -7.93 -19.47 -16.97
N GLN A 96 -7.00 -19.82 -17.86
CA GLN A 96 -6.11 -18.86 -18.50
C GLN A 96 -6.64 -18.55 -19.90
N LEU A 97 -6.80 -17.26 -20.21
CA LEU A 97 -7.20 -16.80 -21.53
C LEU A 97 -5.98 -16.69 -22.45
N GLU A 98 -6.18 -16.94 -23.74
CA GLU A 98 -5.20 -16.59 -24.76
C GLU A 98 -4.99 -15.07 -24.84
N GLU A 99 -3.78 -14.66 -25.23
CA GLU A 99 -3.44 -13.24 -25.36
C GLU A 99 -4.38 -12.52 -26.34
N GLY A 100 -4.75 -11.29 -25.98
CA GLY A 100 -5.59 -10.41 -26.82
C GLY A 100 -7.10 -10.73 -26.81
N LYS A 101 -7.57 -11.69 -26.01
CA LYS A 101 -9.00 -11.96 -25.84
C LYS A 101 -9.63 -11.04 -24.80
N ASP A 102 -10.86 -10.59 -25.04
CA ASP A 102 -11.61 -9.78 -24.07
C ASP A 102 -12.06 -10.62 -22.86
N LEU A 103 -11.52 -10.26 -21.71
CA LEU A 103 -11.80 -10.85 -20.41
C LEU A 103 -13.29 -10.77 -20.03
N LYS A 104 -13.98 -9.66 -20.33
CA LYS A 104 -15.39 -9.48 -19.97
C LYS A 104 -16.28 -10.41 -20.78
N ALA A 105 -16.08 -10.44 -22.10
CA ALA A 105 -16.78 -11.34 -22.98
C ALA A 105 -16.53 -12.83 -22.62
N ALA A 106 -15.30 -13.17 -22.25
CA ALA A 106 -14.95 -14.51 -21.78
C ALA A 106 -15.66 -14.87 -20.46
N LYS A 107 -15.67 -13.96 -19.48
CA LYS A 107 -16.34 -14.16 -18.19
C LYS A 107 -17.83 -14.49 -18.37
N GLU A 108 -18.53 -13.75 -19.24
CA GLU A 108 -19.94 -14.00 -19.55
C GLU A 108 -20.20 -15.31 -20.31
N ARG A 109 -19.27 -15.73 -21.17
CA ARG A 109 -19.36 -17.04 -21.84
C ARG A 109 -19.16 -18.19 -20.87
N ILE A 110 -18.15 -18.10 -20.00
CA ILE A 110 -17.87 -19.10 -18.98
C ILE A 110 -19.04 -19.19 -17.99
N ARG A 111 -19.60 -18.05 -17.58
CA ARG A 111 -20.79 -18.01 -16.72
C ARG A 111 -21.96 -18.79 -17.32
N ARG A 112 -22.28 -18.54 -18.60
CA ARG A 112 -23.35 -19.28 -19.30
C ARG A 112 -23.06 -20.78 -19.37
N LEU A 113 -21.85 -21.16 -19.75
CA LEU A 113 -21.43 -22.55 -19.82
C LEU A 113 -21.58 -23.26 -18.46
N LEU A 114 -21.16 -22.61 -17.36
CA LEU A 114 -21.30 -23.18 -16.02
C LEU A 114 -22.76 -23.30 -15.58
N ARG A 115 -23.62 -22.31 -15.88
CA ARG A 115 -25.06 -22.40 -15.60
C ARG A 115 -25.71 -23.57 -16.35
N GLU A 116 -25.32 -23.78 -17.61
CA GLU A 116 -25.78 -24.93 -18.41
C GLU A 116 -25.29 -26.26 -17.82
N LEU A 117 -24.01 -26.37 -17.47
CA LEU A 117 -23.44 -27.58 -16.87
C LEU A 117 -24.03 -27.91 -15.49
N HIS A 118 -24.39 -26.89 -14.71
CA HIS A 118 -25.00 -27.04 -13.39
C HIS A 118 -26.54 -27.19 -13.47
N GLY A 119 -27.14 -27.06 -14.66
CA GLY A 119 -28.58 -27.16 -14.85
C GLY A 119 -29.38 -26.03 -14.19
N LEU A 120 -28.79 -24.85 -14.02
CA LEU A 120 -29.41 -23.71 -13.35
C LEU A 120 -30.44 -23.03 -14.26
N LYS A 121 -31.63 -22.75 -13.70
CA LYS A 121 -32.65 -21.96 -14.41
C LYS A 121 -32.29 -20.47 -14.40
N GLU A 122 -32.78 -19.71 -15.38
CA GLU A 122 -32.52 -18.26 -15.48
C GLU A 122 -32.86 -17.48 -14.20
N THR A 123 -33.87 -17.93 -13.44
CA THR A 123 -34.32 -17.30 -12.19
C THR A 123 -33.52 -17.70 -10.95
N GLN A 124 -32.64 -18.71 -11.05
CA GLN A 124 -31.79 -19.14 -9.94
C GLN A 124 -30.50 -18.33 -9.91
N LYS A 125 -30.07 -17.97 -8.68
CA LYS A 125 -28.76 -17.37 -8.44
C LYS A 125 -27.67 -18.39 -8.75
N ASP A 126 -26.52 -17.90 -9.21
CA ASP A 126 -25.37 -18.74 -9.48
C ASP A 126 -24.83 -19.35 -8.18
N ASP A 127 -24.48 -20.63 -8.23
CA ASP A 127 -23.85 -21.40 -7.15
C ASP A 127 -22.31 -21.35 -7.22
N PHE A 128 -21.76 -20.70 -8.24
CA PHE A 128 -20.33 -20.47 -8.44
C PHE A 128 -20.00 -18.97 -8.44
N THR A 129 -18.73 -18.65 -8.20
CA THR A 129 -18.23 -17.27 -8.29
C THR A 129 -17.07 -17.20 -9.27
N LEU A 130 -17.13 -16.24 -10.18
CA LEU A 130 -16.07 -15.97 -11.15
C LEU A 130 -15.29 -14.75 -10.71
N PHE A 131 -14.06 -14.97 -10.26
CA PHE A 131 -13.09 -13.93 -9.96
C PHE A 131 -12.11 -13.79 -11.12
N THR A 132 -11.89 -12.55 -11.55
CA THR A 132 -10.75 -12.23 -12.42
C THR A 132 -9.63 -11.61 -11.57
N MET A 133 -8.41 -11.60 -12.10
CA MET A 133 -7.32 -10.88 -11.46
C MET A 133 -7.61 -9.38 -11.38
N ASP A 134 -8.28 -8.82 -12.38
CA ASP A 134 -8.76 -7.43 -12.36
C ASP A 134 -9.73 -7.15 -11.20
N ASP A 135 -10.64 -8.08 -10.89
CA ASP A 135 -11.58 -7.92 -9.77
C ASP A 135 -10.83 -7.84 -8.44
N ILE A 136 -9.80 -8.68 -8.25
CA ILE A 136 -8.97 -8.69 -7.04
C ILE A 136 -8.17 -7.38 -6.91
N ILE A 137 -7.59 -6.91 -8.02
CA ILE A 137 -6.84 -5.65 -8.05
C ILE A 137 -7.77 -4.48 -7.73
N ARG A 138 -8.95 -4.42 -8.36
CA ARG A 138 -9.93 -3.35 -8.12
C ARG A 138 -10.43 -3.29 -6.70
N THR A 139 -10.78 -4.42 -6.09
CA THR A 139 -11.22 -4.44 -4.68
C THR A 139 -10.12 -3.94 -3.74
N LYS A 140 -8.85 -4.28 -4.03
CA LYS A 140 -7.71 -3.76 -3.27
C LYS A 140 -7.52 -2.25 -3.49
N GLU A 141 -7.59 -1.80 -4.74
CA GLU A 141 -7.48 -0.37 -5.09
C GLU A 141 -8.58 0.46 -4.43
N GLU A 142 -9.81 -0.05 -4.38
CA GLU A 142 -10.93 0.62 -3.70
C GLU A 142 -10.65 0.78 -2.19
N GLY A 143 -10.15 -0.26 -1.53
CA GLY A 143 -9.76 -0.19 -0.12
C GLY A 143 -8.65 0.83 0.15
N ILE A 144 -7.58 0.79 -0.67
CA ILE A 144 -6.46 1.74 -0.59
C ILE A 144 -6.94 3.17 -0.86
N ARG A 145 -7.83 3.36 -1.83
CA ARG A 145 -8.38 4.66 -2.19
C ARG A 145 -9.16 5.29 -1.04
N LEU A 146 -9.96 4.51 -0.31
CA LEU A 146 -10.71 5.03 0.84
C LEU A 146 -9.78 5.56 1.93
N VAL A 147 -8.74 4.80 2.26
CA VAL A 147 -7.73 5.22 3.25
C VAL A 147 -6.99 6.46 2.75
N SER A 148 -6.55 6.47 1.48
CA SER A 148 -5.88 7.60 0.85
C SER A 148 -6.70 8.89 0.92
N VAL A 149 -7.99 8.83 0.60
CA VAL A 149 -8.90 9.99 0.69
C VAL A 149 -9.02 10.51 2.13
N LEU A 150 -9.16 9.62 3.11
CA LEU A 150 -9.21 10.01 4.52
C LEU A 150 -7.89 10.66 4.97
N THR A 151 -6.75 10.13 4.52
CA THR A 151 -5.43 10.70 4.80
C THR A 151 -5.27 12.08 4.17
N VAL A 152 -5.73 12.28 2.93
CA VAL A 152 -5.68 13.60 2.26
C VAL A 152 -6.54 14.63 3.00
N ILE A 153 -7.76 14.26 3.40
CA ILE A 153 -8.66 15.16 4.13
C ILE A 153 -8.07 15.53 5.49
N SER A 154 -7.61 14.54 6.26
CA SER A 154 -6.99 14.78 7.58
C SER A 154 -5.70 15.59 7.48
N SER A 155 -4.90 15.36 6.43
CA SER A 155 -3.71 16.16 6.13
C SER A 155 -4.09 17.62 5.85
N LEU A 156 -5.09 17.84 4.99
CA LEU A 156 -5.55 19.20 4.66
C LEU A 156 -6.03 19.97 5.90
N VAL A 157 -6.82 19.32 6.76
CA VAL A 157 -7.26 19.92 8.03
C VAL A 157 -6.06 20.24 8.91
N SER A 158 -5.09 19.33 9.01
CA SER A 158 -3.87 19.54 9.80
C SER A 158 -3.03 20.70 9.27
N PHE A 159 -2.92 20.85 7.94
CA PHE A 159 -2.25 21.99 7.30
C PHE A 159 -2.96 23.32 7.61
N ILE A 160 -4.30 23.35 7.58
CA ILE A 160 -5.07 24.55 7.93
C ILE A 160 -4.84 24.94 9.39
N VAL A 161 -4.93 23.98 10.31
CA VAL A 161 -4.70 24.23 11.74
C VAL A 161 -3.27 24.70 12.00
N GLY A 162 -2.28 24.06 11.37
CA GLY A 162 -0.88 24.47 11.46
C GLY A 162 -0.65 25.89 10.90
N GLY A 163 -1.22 26.19 9.73
CA GLY A 163 -1.16 27.51 9.11
C GLY A 163 -1.82 28.60 9.97
N LEU A 164 -2.98 28.31 10.57
CA LEU A 164 -3.64 29.21 11.52
C LEU A 164 -2.81 29.44 12.78
N GLY A 165 -2.08 28.42 13.24
CA GLY A 165 -1.13 28.55 14.34
C GLY A 165 -0.01 29.53 14.04
N ILE A 166 0.63 29.40 12.87
CA ILE A 166 1.67 30.34 12.40
C ILE A 166 1.08 31.75 12.28
N PHE A 167 -0.10 31.87 11.67
CA PHE A 167 -0.80 33.15 11.52
C PHE A 167 -1.04 33.82 12.89
N ALA A 168 -1.53 33.08 13.88
CA ALA A 168 -1.85 33.60 15.20
C ALA A 168 -0.59 34.07 15.95
N VAL A 169 0.49 33.28 15.92
CA VAL A 169 1.77 33.65 16.54
C VAL A 169 2.33 34.90 15.85
N MET A 170 2.35 34.95 14.51
CA MET A 170 2.85 36.10 13.77
C MET A 170 2.03 37.36 14.03
N LEU A 171 0.71 37.26 14.13
CA LEU A 171 -0.17 38.38 14.48
C LEU A 171 0.18 38.94 15.88
N LEU A 172 0.36 38.05 16.87
CA LEU A 172 0.75 38.42 18.23
C LEU A 172 2.11 39.14 18.23
N THR A 173 3.12 38.58 17.55
CA THR A 173 4.46 39.16 17.46
C THR A 173 4.47 40.56 16.85
N VAL A 174 3.61 40.81 15.86
CA VAL A 174 3.46 42.13 15.23
C VAL A 174 2.91 43.16 16.22
N VAL A 175 1.97 42.77 17.07
CA VAL A 175 1.41 43.65 18.12
C VAL A 175 2.43 43.92 19.21
N GLU A 176 3.17 42.91 19.67
CA GLU A 176 4.21 43.06 20.70
C GLU A 176 5.36 43.97 20.22
N ARG A 177 5.74 43.86 18.94
CA ARG A 177 6.84 44.63 18.34
C ARG A 177 6.39 45.96 17.73
N ARG A 178 5.18 46.43 18.00
CA ARG A 178 4.59 47.65 17.39
C ARG A 178 5.50 48.89 17.52
N VAL A 179 6.06 49.12 18.70
CA VAL A 179 6.94 50.27 18.98
C VAL A 179 8.26 50.19 18.19
N GLU A 180 8.85 49.00 18.10
CA GLU A 180 10.08 48.74 17.33
C GLU A 180 9.86 49.02 15.83
N ILE A 181 8.73 48.54 15.28
CA ILE A 181 8.35 48.74 13.88
C ILE A 181 8.12 50.23 13.60
N GLY A 182 7.41 50.93 14.49
CA GLY A 182 7.17 52.37 14.39
C GLY A 182 8.47 53.18 14.37
N MET A 183 9.43 52.84 15.23
CA MET A 183 10.75 53.46 15.27
C MET A 183 11.53 53.19 13.96
N ARG A 184 11.53 51.96 13.44
CA ARG A 184 12.18 51.64 12.15
C ARG A 184 11.59 52.43 10.98
N ARG A 185 10.27 52.59 10.95
CA ARG A 185 9.59 53.41 9.95
C ARG A 185 9.90 54.90 10.09
N ALA A 186 10.06 55.42 11.32
CA ALA A 186 10.45 56.81 11.56
C ALA A 186 11.85 57.14 11.02
N VAL A 187 12.78 56.17 11.11
CA VAL A 187 14.16 56.30 10.61
C VAL A 187 14.27 56.07 9.09
N GLY A 188 13.16 55.72 8.41
CA GLY A 188 13.07 55.68 6.94
C GLY A 188 12.96 54.29 6.31
N SER A 189 12.71 53.23 7.09
CA SER A 189 12.44 51.90 6.53
C SER A 189 11.21 51.92 5.62
N ARG A 190 11.32 51.31 4.44
CA ARG A 190 10.20 51.18 3.49
C ARG A 190 9.25 50.09 3.98
N ARG A 191 7.97 50.18 3.61
CA ARG A 191 6.96 49.15 3.92
C ARG A 191 7.40 47.74 3.46
N LYS A 192 8.07 47.67 2.30
CA LYS A 192 8.59 46.41 1.74
C LYS A 192 9.64 45.75 2.64
N ASP A 193 10.47 46.53 3.33
CA ASP A 193 11.53 46.00 4.20
C ASP A 193 10.91 45.32 5.43
N ILE A 194 9.88 45.95 6.00
CA ILE A 194 9.11 45.37 7.12
C ILE A 194 8.38 44.10 6.67
N VAL A 195 7.72 44.12 5.51
CA VAL A 195 7.03 42.94 4.98
C VAL A 195 8.00 41.78 4.75
N LEU A 196 9.15 42.05 4.11
CA LEU A 196 10.18 41.03 3.87
C LEU A 196 10.72 40.44 5.17
N GLN A 197 10.97 41.26 6.18
CA GLN A 197 11.43 40.76 7.48
C GLN A 197 10.42 39.79 8.09
N PHE A 198 9.15 40.17 8.21
CA PHE A 198 8.13 39.29 8.79
C PHE A 198 7.86 38.05 7.93
N LEU A 199 7.92 38.15 6.61
CA LEU A 199 7.83 36.98 5.72
C LEU A 199 9.02 36.03 5.90
N THR A 200 10.23 36.55 6.10
CA THR A 200 11.38 35.69 6.40
C THR A 200 11.27 35.03 7.78
N GLU A 201 10.76 35.75 8.78
CA GLU A 201 10.49 35.19 10.11
C GLU A 201 9.45 34.05 10.02
N SER A 202 8.33 34.24 9.30
CA SER A 202 7.33 33.19 9.12
C SER A 202 7.87 31.99 8.32
N ALA A 203 8.68 32.24 7.29
CA ALA A 203 9.31 31.19 6.49
C ALA A 203 10.30 30.35 7.33
N ILE A 204 11.05 30.97 8.24
CA ILE A 204 11.96 30.25 9.15
C ILE A 204 11.15 29.38 10.12
N VAL A 205 10.08 29.92 10.72
CA VAL A 205 9.20 29.14 11.61
C VAL A 205 8.57 27.96 10.88
N ALA A 206 8.05 28.17 9.67
CA ALA A 206 7.50 27.12 8.83
C ALA A 206 8.57 26.08 8.45
N GLY A 207 9.79 26.51 8.13
CA GLY A 207 10.91 25.62 7.78
C GLY A 207 11.35 24.74 8.95
N ILE A 208 11.44 25.30 10.16
CA ILE A 208 11.73 24.53 11.38
C ILE A 208 10.61 23.52 11.65
N GLY A 209 9.35 23.94 11.50
CA GLY A 209 8.20 23.04 11.61
C GLY A 209 8.23 21.90 10.59
N ALA A 210 8.59 22.20 9.33
CA ALA A 210 8.73 21.22 8.26
C ALA A 210 9.82 20.18 8.58
N LEU A 211 10.99 20.63 9.06
CA LEU A 211 12.08 19.75 9.45
C LEU A 211 11.69 18.86 10.64
N ALA A 212 11.06 19.43 11.67
CA ALA A 212 10.58 18.66 12.82
C ALA A 212 9.51 17.63 12.42
N GLY A 213 8.58 18.04 11.54
CA GLY A 213 7.55 17.16 10.98
C GLY A 213 8.15 16.02 10.16
N LEU A 214 9.14 16.30 9.31
CA LEU A 214 9.85 15.30 8.51
C LEU A 214 10.56 14.28 9.39
N LEU A 215 11.31 14.74 10.39
CA LEU A 215 12.01 13.85 11.33
C LEU A 215 11.03 12.97 12.11
N THR A 216 9.95 13.55 12.61
CA THR A 216 8.91 12.81 13.34
C THR A 216 8.22 11.80 12.43
N GLY A 217 7.90 12.18 11.19
CA GLY A 217 7.32 11.30 10.18
C GLY A 217 8.23 10.11 9.88
N LEU A 218 9.53 10.34 9.66
CA LEU A 218 10.51 9.28 9.43
C LEU A 218 10.58 8.30 10.61
N ILE A 219 10.61 8.80 11.85
CA ILE A 219 10.62 7.96 13.05
C ILE A 219 9.36 7.08 13.12
N VAL A 220 8.19 7.67 12.90
CA VAL A 220 6.92 6.93 12.91
C VAL A 220 6.91 5.87 11.82
N THR A 221 7.36 6.19 10.61
CA THR A 221 7.34 5.23 9.50
C THR A 221 8.29 4.06 9.74
N VAL A 222 9.50 4.31 10.26
CA VAL A 222 10.45 3.23 10.65
C VAL A 222 9.85 2.35 11.75
N LEU A 223 9.14 2.94 12.71
CA LEU A 223 8.49 2.19 13.77
C LEU A 223 7.35 1.30 13.23
N VAL A 224 6.58 1.79 12.26
CA VAL A 224 5.51 1.02 11.60
C VAL A 224 6.07 -0.12 10.75
N ASP A 225 7.18 0.11 10.04
CA ASP A 225 7.89 -0.95 9.30
C ASP A 225 8.35 -2.07 10.25
N TYR A 226 9.03 -1.69 11.35
CA TYR A 226 9.54 -2.65 12.33
C TYR A 226 8.44 -3.45 13.04
N LEU A 227 7.32 -2.82 13.43
CA LEU A 227 6.25 -3.47 14.18
C LEU A 227 5.22 -4.18 13.30
N GLY A 228 4.96 -3.65 12.10
CA GLY A 228 3.87 -4.07 11.23
C GLY A 228 4.28 -4.83 9.98
N GLY A 229 5.58 -4.86 9.63
CA GLY A 229 6.09 -5.53 8.43
C GLY A 229 5.61 -4.91 7.11
N PHE A 230 5.22 -3.63 7.13
CA PHE A 230 4.80 -2.90 5.94
C PHE A 230 6.01 -2.29 5.23
N PRO A 231 6.22 -2.56 3.93
CA PRO A 231 7.41 -2.12 3.22
C PRO A 231 7.53 -0.59 3.24
N PHE A 232 8.65 -0.10 3.76
CA PHE A 232 9.01 1.32 3.74
C PHE A 232 9.52 1.75 2.37
N THR A 233 8.84 2.68 1.72
CA THR A 233 9.33 3.35 0.51
C THR A 233 9.26 4.87 0.67
N ILE A 234 10.36 5.55 0.35
CA ILE A 234 10.41 7.01 0.29
C ILE A 234 10.23 7.41 -1.16
N ASP A 235 9.11 8.07 -1.46
CA ASP A 235 8.91 8.73 -2.73
C ASP A 235 9.43 10.18 -2.66
N LEU A 236 10.49 10.45 -3.43
CA LEU A 236 11.12 11.77 -3.50
C LEU A 236 10.17 12.82 -4.09
N GLU A 237 9.28 12.43 -5.01
CA GLU A 237 8.33 13.35 -5.62
C GLU A 237 7.34 13.86 -4.58
N SER A 238 6.71 12.96 -3.84
CA SER A 238 5.80 13.29 -2.73
C SER A 238 6.49 14.14 -1.64
N LEU A 239 7.74 13.84 -1.30
CA LEU A 239 8.51 14.63 -0.34
C LEU A 239 8.72 16.07 -0.84
N SER A 240 9.13 16.24 -2.10
CA SER A 240 9.34 17.56 -2.70
C SER A 240 8.05 18.39 -2.75
N PHE A 241 6.92 17.74 -3.07
CA PHE A 241 5.60 18.37 -3.10
C PHE A 241 5.15 18.83 -1.70
N SER A 242 5.38 18.01 -0.67
CA SER A 242 5.05 18.35 0.72
C SER A 242 5.85 19.54 1.25
N LEU A 243 7.14 19.64 0.90
CA LEU A 243 7.99 20.77 1.25
C LEU A 243 7.52 22.07 0.58
N LEU A 244 7.14 21.98 -0.70
CA LEU A 244 6.61 23.11 -1.45
C LEU A 244 5.29 23.62 -0.85
N ILE A 245 4.37 22.72 -0.51
CA ILE A 245 3.10 23.07 0.16
C ILE A 245 3.37 23.73 1.51
N THR A 246 4.28 23.17 2.32
CA THR A 246 4.59 23.70 3.64
C THR A 246 5.17 25.12 3.55
N GLY A 247 6.08 25.35 2.60
CA GLY A 247 6.60 26.68 2.31
C GLY A 247 5.51 27.66 1.88
N LEU A 248 4.61 27.24 0.99
CA LEU A 248 3.48 28.06 0.53
C LEU A 248 2.56 28.45 1.70
N VAL A 249 2.20 27.49 2.55
CA VAL A 249 1.34 27.73 3.73
C VAL A 249 2.02 28.70 4.71
N GLY A 250 3.32 28.54 4.98
CA GLY A 250 4.07 29.44 5.85
C GLY A 250 4.14 30.88 5.34
N VAL A 251 4.32 31.06 4.03
CA VAL A 251 4.29 32.39 3.40
C VAL A 251 2.89 33.01 3.46
N LEU A 252 1.86 32.26 3.10
CA LEU A 252 0.47 32.75 3.11
C LEU A 252 0.01 33.12 4.53
N ALA A 253 0.36 32.31 5.53
CA ALA A 253 0.05 32.58 6.93
C ALA A 253 0.75 33.83 7.47
N GLY A 254 2.00 34.08 7.04
CA GLY A 254 2.77 35.27 7.45
C GLY A 254 2.45 36.54 6.68
N LEU A 255 1.85 36.44 5.50
CA LEU A 255 1.63 37.58 4.60
C LEU A 255 0.70 38.64 5.20
N TYR A 256 -0.44 38.22 5.77
CA TYR A 256 -1.39 39.18 6.34
C TYR A 256 -0.80 39.93 7.56
N PRO A 257 -0.22 39.26 8.58
CA PRO A 257 0.47 39.95 9.67
C PRO A 257 1.59 40.87 9.19
N ALA A 258 2.38 40.45 8.20
CA ALA A 258 3.46 41.26 7.63
C ALA A 258 2.93 42.55 6.96
N LEU A 259 1.81 42.46 6.24
CA LEU A 259 1.13 43.62 5.66
C LEU A 259 0.61 44.55 6.75
N GLN A 260 -0.05 44.00 7.78
CA GLN A 260 -0.55 44.76 8.93
C GLN A 260 0.58 45.51 9.64
N ALA A 261 1.72 44.85 9.87
CA ALA A 261 2.92 45.44 10.46
C ALA A 261 3.42 46.66 9.68
N SER A 262 3.41 46.56 8.34
CA SER A 262 3.89 47.62 7.46
C SER A 262 3.01 48.88 7.46
N LEU A 263 1.77 48.79 7.94
CA LEU A 263 0.81 49.88 7.95
C LEU A 263 0.93 50.77 9.19
N TYR A 264 1.51 50.30 10.30
CA TYR A 264 1.62 51.08 11.54
C TYR A 264 2.31 52.43 11.36
N GLU A 265 1.61 53.52 11.70
CA GLU A 265 2.16 54.86 11.58
C GLU A 265 3.15 55.17 12.72
N PRO A 266 4.30 55.82 12.43
CA PRO A 266 5.30 56.13 13.44
C PRO A 266 4.75 56.92 14.64
N ILE A 267 3.83 57.84 14.39
CA ILE A 267 3.24 58.72 15.40
C ILE A 267 2.31 57.96 16.34
N GLU A 268 1.52 57.02 15.79
CA GLU A 268 0.60 56.20 16.60
C GLU A 268 1.35 55.15 17.41
N ALA A 269 2.39 54.54 16.83
CA ALA A 269 3.17 53.50 17.50
C ALA A 269 3.98 54.03 18.72
N LEU A 270 4.35 55.31 18.74
CA LEU A 270 5.13 55.94 19.82
C LEU A 270 4.27 56.55 20.94
N ARG A 271 2.95 56.71 20.73
CA ARG A 271 2.03 57.26 21.73
C ARG A 271 1.45 56.21 22.69
N GLY A 272 1.69 54.92 22.43
CA GLY A 272 1.08 53.78 23.13
C GLY A 272 -0.15 53.26 22.39
#